data_AF-A0A818M031-F1
#
_entry.id   AF-A0A818M031-F1
#
_cell.length_a   1.000
_cell.length_b   1.000
_cell.length_c   1.000
_cell.angle_alpha   90.00
_cell.angle_beta   90.00
_cell.angle_gamma   90.00
#
_symmetry.space_group_name_H-M   'P 1'
#
loop_
_entity.id
_entity.type
_entity.pdbx_description
1 polymer ?
#
loop_
_entity_poly.entity_id
_entity_poly.type
_entity_poly.pdbx_seq_one_letter_code
_entity_poly.pdbx_strand_id
1 'polypeptide(L)'
;MCDRFNLNSYQRDIHITIDPGYSEVAYVSGRIIVISAKWLRDNPRYDPIWLVAGIADYTRWKFGINNPAASWWLPNFDPSQHYTNAYGVTTLFLA
;
A
#
# COMPACT_ATOMS: atom_id res chain seq x y z
N MET A 1 -7.18 23.61 14.21
CA MET A 1 -6.54 22.31 13.93
C MET A 1 -7.64 21.34 13.47
N CYS A 2 -8.06 21.39 12.19
CA CYS A 2 -8.77 20.32 11.44
C CYS A 2 -9.42 20.76 10.11
N ASP A 3 -9.15 21.94 9.54
CA ASP A 3 -9.78 22.35 8.27
C ASP A 3 -9.14 21.71 7.01
N ARG A 4 -8.31 20.66 7.18
CA ARG A 4 -7.57 19.98 6.10
C ARG A 4 -8.10 18.58 5.76
N PHE A 5 -9.19 18.13 6.39
CA PHE A 5 -9.83 16.89 5.96
C PHE A 5 -10.75 17.21 4.77
N ASN A 6 -10.61 16.43 3.70
CA ASN A 6 -11.42 16.60 2.50
C ASN A 6 -12.88 16.22 2.81
N LEU A 7 -13.72 17.19 3.16
CA LEU A 7 -15.13 16.95 3.49
C LEU A 7 -15.95 16.41 2.31
N ASN A 8 -15.43 16.55 1.07
CA ASN A 8 -15.99 15.98 -0.16
C ASN A 8 -15.26 14.71 -0.61
N SER A 9 -14.38 14.11 0.21
CA SER A 9 -13.89 12.78 -0.09
C SER A 9 -15.07 11.83 0.06
N TYR A 10 -15.67 11.43 -1.07
CA TYR A 10 -16.34 10.14 -1.15
C TYR A 10 -15.45 9.15 -0.40
N GLN A 11 -15.98 8.46 0.61
CA GLN A 11 -15.25 7.40 1.30
C GLN A 11 -14.75 6.42 0.22
N ARG A 12 -13.45 6.46 -0.05
CA ARG A 12 -12.79 5.59 -1.03
C ARG A 12 -12.15 4.49 -0.21
N ASP A 13 -12.92 3.44 0.03
CA ASP A 13 -12.48 2.36 0.89
C ASP A 13 -11.52 1.43 0.15
N ILE A 14 -10.52 0.97 0.88
CA ILE A 14 -9.72 -0.20 0.54
C ILE A 14 -10.07 -1.27 1.56
N HIS A 15 -10.37 -2.47 1.07
CA HIS A 15 -10.57 -3.62 1.92
C HIS A 15 -9.26 -4.39 2.04
N ILE A 16 -8.81 -4.63 3.26
CA ILE A 16 -7.64 -5.48 3.52
C ILE A 16 -8.15 -6.82 4.02
N THR A 17 -7.79 -7.88 3.30
CA THR A 17 -8.12 -9.26 3.65
C THR A 17 -6.84 -9.99 4.04
N ILE A 18 -6.85 -10.64 5.21
CA ILE A 18 -5.80 -11.59 5.58
C ILE A 18 -6.30 -12.98 5.16
N ASP A 19 -5.72 -13.52 4.08
CA ASP A 19 -6.16 -14.78 3.49
C ASP A 19 -5.24 -15.93 3.94
N PRO A 20 -5.76 -16.96 4.64
CA PRO A 20 -4.99 -18.13 5.04
C PRO A 20 -4.65 -19.08 3.89
N GLY A 21 -5.39 -19.05 2.77
CA GLY A 21 -5.17 -19.89 1.60
C GLY A 21 -4.17 -19.31 0.60
N TYR A 22 -3.81 -18.03 0.73
CA TYR A 22 -2.82 -17.37 -0.13
C TYR A 22 -1.39 -17.64 0.35
N SER A 23 -0.50 -18.03 -0.56
CA SER A 23 0.86 -18.51 -0.22
C SER A 23 1.99 -17.49 -0.44
N GLU A 24 1.78 -16.48 -1.28
CA GLU A 24 2.79 -15.43 -1.51
C GLU A 24 2.69 -14.34 -0.43
N VAL A 25 3.18 -13.14 -0.71
CA VAL A 25 3.27 -12.05 0.27
C VAL A 25 1.96 -11.26 0.35
N ALA A 26 1.64 -10.54 -0.72
CA ALA A 26 0.42 -9.75 -0.87
C ALA A 26 0.14 -9.47 -2.35
N TYR A 27 -1.13 -9.20 -2.70
CA TYR A 27 -1.52 -8.68 -4.01
C TYR A 27 -2.71 -7.74 -3.90
N VAL A 28 -3.01 -7.04 -5.01
CA VAL A 28 -4.18 -6.17 -5.11
C VAL A 28 -5.10 -6.62 -6.24
N SER A 29 -6.40 -6.68 -5.95
CA SER A 29 -7.45 -6.85 -6.95
C SER A 29 -8.47 -5.73 -6.79
N GLY A 30 -8.36 -4.71 -7.64
CA GLY A 30 -9.17 -3.50 -7.56
C GLY A 30 -8.94 -2.74 -6.25
N ARG A 31 -9.91 -2.85 -5.32
CA ARG A 31 -9.86 -2.21 -3.99
C ARG A 31 -9.58 -3.19 -2.85
N ILE A 32 -9.34 -4.46 -3.18
CA ILE A 32 -9.06 -5.50 -2.20
C ILE A 32 -7.55 -5.73 -2.19
N ILE A 33 -6.92 -5.51 -1.05
CA ILE A 33 -5.54 -5.89 -0.79
C ILE A 33 -5.59 -7.19 -0.01
N VAL A 34 -5.03 -8.24 -0.58
CA VAL A 34 -4.96 -9.55 0.08
C VAL A 34 -3.54 -9.74 0.59
N ILE A 35 -3.42 -10.11 1.87
CA ILE A 35 -2.15 -10.39 2.55
C ILE A 35 -2.18 -11.84 3.02
N SER A 36 -1.09 -12.58 2.81
CA SER A 36 -1.03 -13.97 3.28
C SER A 36 -0.94 -14.06 4.79
N ALA A 37 -1.86 -14.80 5.40
CA ALA A 37 -1.77 -15.15 6.81
C ALA A 37 -0.54 -16.04 7.10
N LYS A 38 -0.17 -16.90 6.14
CA LYS A 38 1.02 -17.77 6.26
C LYS A 38 2.28 -16.92 6.30
N TRP A 39 2.44 -15.99 5.36
CA TRP A 39 3.60 -15.12 5.30
C TRP A 39 3.77 -14.31 6.60
N LEU A 40 2.69 -13.72 7.13
CA LEU A 40 2.74 -12.98 8.40
C LEU A 40 3.17 -13.85 9.59
N ARG A 41 2.69 -15.11 9.65
CA ARG A 41 3.08 -16.06 10.71
C ARG A 41 4.54 -16.50 10.61
N ASP A 42 5.02 -16.71 9.38
CA ASP A 42 6.40 -17.15 9.12
C ASP A 42 7.41 -16.00 9.27
N ASN A 43 6.94 -14.75 9.21
CA ASN A 43 7.74 -13.52 9.36
C ASN A 43 7.26 -12.67 10.55
N PRO A 44 7.29 -13.19 11.80
CA PRO A 44 6.73 -12.51 12.97
C PRO A 44 7.66 -11.41 13.52
N ARG A 45 8.91 -11.35 13.04
CA ARG A 45 9.88 -10.33 13.41
C ARG A 45 10.02 -9.34 12.27
N TYR A 46 10.14 -8.07 12.64
CA TYR A 46 10.04 -6.93 11.74
C TYR A 46 8.57 -6.71 11.37
N ASP A 47 7.94 -5.73 12.03
CA ASP A 47 6.70 -5.14 11.51
C ASP A 47 6.96 -4.85 10.04
N PRO A 48 6.17 -5.37 9.10
CA PRO A 48 6.41 -5.15 7.68
C PRO A 48 6.02 -3.70 7.35
N ILE A 49 6.77 -2.74 7.89
CA ILE A 49 6.57 -1.29 7.76
C ILE A 49 6.58 -0.94 6.28
N TRP A 50 7.43 -1.62 5.49
CA TRP A 50 7.43 -1.49 4.04
C TRP A 50 6.07 -1.87 3.42
N LEU A 51 5.40 -2.92 3.91
CA LEU A 51 4.07 -3.34 3.42
C LEU A 51 3.00 -2.36 3.88
N VAL A 52 2.97 -2.02 5.16
CA VAL A 52 1.97 -1.12 5.74
C VAL A 52 2.07 0.27 5.10
N ALA A 53 3.27 0.83 5.00
CA ALA A 53 3.50 2.11 4.35
C ALA A 53 3.32 2.03 2.83
N GLY A 54 3.66 0.90 2.20
CA GLY A 54 3.37 0.66 0.78
C GLY A 54 1.88 0.63 0.46
N ILE A 55 1.05 0.08 1.35
CA ILE A 55 -0.41 0.14 1.28
C ILE A 55 -0.92 1.58 1.44
N ALA A 56 -0.35 2.33 2.38
CA ALA A 56 -0.69 3.75 2.55
C ALA A 56 -0.35 4.56 1.29
N ASP A 57 0.83 4.35 0.71
CA ASP A 57 1.25 5.01 -0.53
C ASP A 57 0.45 4.53 -1.75
N TYR A 58 0.02 3.26 -1.79
CA TYR A 58 -0.94 2.77 -2.80
C TYR A 58 -2.28 3.50 -2.70
N THR A 59 -2.80 3.64 -1.49
CA THR A 59 -4.04 4.38 -1.22
C THR A 59 -3.90 5.83 -1.67
N ARG A 60 -2.78 6.47 -1.34
CA ARG A 60 -2.44 7.82 -1.77
C ARG A 60 -2.27 7.95 -3.27
N TRP A 61 -1.69 6.96 -3.94
CA TRP A 61 -1.56 6.98 -5.39
C TRP A 61 -2.92 6.84 -6.09
N LYS A 62 -3.78 5.91 -5.65
CA LYS A 62 -5.11 5.71 -6.24
C LYS A 62 -6.08 6.86 -5.93
N PHE A 63 -6.02 7.46 -4.74
CA PHE A 63 -7.06 8.36 -4.23
C PHE A 63 -6.58 9.73 -3.72
N GLY A 64 -5.27 9.97 -3.66
CA GLY A 64 -4.70 11.19 -3.11
C GLY A 64 -4.98 12.42 -3.97
N ILE A 65 -5.86 13.29 -3.50
CA ILE A 65 -6.26 14.51 -4.22
C ILE A 65 -5.22 15.64 -4.15
N ASN A 66 -4.33 15.62 -3.15
CA ASN A 66 -3.38 16.70 -2.88
C ASN A 66 -1.92 16.32 -3.21
N ASN A 67 -1.72 15.29 -4.03
CA ASN A 67 -0.39 14.83 -4.43
C ASN A 67 0.42 15.92 -5.15
N PRO A 68 -0.14 16.68 -6.13
CA PRO A 68 0.60 17.73 -6.81
C PRO A 68 1.07 18.84 -5.86
N ALA A 69 0.19 19.33 -4.98
CA ALA A 69 0.53 20.41 -4.05
C ALA A 69 1.51 19.95 -2.96
N ALA A 70 1.55 18.65 -2.66
CA ALA A 70 2.52 18.05 -1.75
C ALA A 70 3.82 17.62 -2.47
N SER A 71 3.96 17.89 -3.78
CA SER A 71 5.07 17.44 -4.61
C SER A 71 5.36 15.94 -4.43
N TRP A 72 4.31 15.13 -4.50
CA TRP A 72 4.39 13.68 -4.31
C TRP A 72 4.03 12.94 -5.60
N TRP A 73 4.86 11.96 -5.98
CA TRP A 73 4.68 11.09 -7.14
C TRP A 73 5.15 9.67 -6.82
N LEU A 74 4.69 8.69 -7.59
CA LEU A 74 5.26 7.34 -7.51
C LEU A 74 6.69 7.35 -8.04
N PRO A 75 7.62 6.62 -7.38
CA PRO A 75 8.97 6.48 -7.91
C PRO A 75 8.95 5.79 -9.28
N ASN A 76 9.99 6.04 -10.08
CA ASN A 76 10.16 5.33 -11.34
C ASN A 76 10.45 3.85 -11.07
N PHE A 77 9.86 2.98 -11.90
CA PHE A 77 10.17 1.55 -11.88
C PHE A 77 11.63 1.32 -12.27
N ASP A 78 12.29 0.45 -11.52
CA ASP A 78 13.63 -0.06 -11.82
C ASP A 78 13.62 -1.58 -11.60
N PRO A 79 14.01 -2.40 -12.60
CA PRO A 79 13.97 -3.85 -12.49
C PRO A 79 14.90 -4.43 -11.42
N SER A 80 15.84 -3.66 -10.88
CA SER A 80 16.69 -4.06 -9.75
C SER A 80 16.02 -3.90 -8.38
N GLN A 81 14.85 -3.24 -8.32
CA GLN A 81 14.09 -3.04 -7.09
C GLN A 81 13.41 -4.34 -6.62
N HIS A 82 13.35 -4.53 -5.31
CA HIS A 82 12.54 -5.56 -4.66
C HIS A 82 11.47 -4.89 -3.79
N TYR A 83 10.32 -5.55 -3.62
CA TYR A 83 9.16 -4.99 -2.92
C TYR A 83 9.43 -4.62 -1.46
N THR A 84 10.53 -5.09 -0.87
CA THR A 84 10.97 -4.76 0.50
C THR A 84 11.94 -3.59 0.60
N ASN A 85 12.43 -3.03 -0.52
CA ASN A 85 13.46 -1.98 -0.50
C ASN A 85 12.99 -0.68 0.17
N ALA A 86 11.76 -0.25 -0.08
CA ALA A 86 11.16 0.97 0.46
C ALA A 86 9.65 0.96 0.24
N TYR A 87 8.90 1.75 1.03
CA TYR A 87 7.44 1.82 0.94
C TYR A 87 6.93 2.29 -0.44
N GLY A 88 7.57 3.28 -1.06
CA GLY A 88 7.18 3.75 -2.40
C GLY A 88 7.49 2.72 -3.49
N VAL A 89 8.52 1.91 -3.29
CA VAL A 89 8.83 0.76 -4.15
C VAL A 89 7.76 -0.32 -3.98
N THR A 90 7.39 -0.66 -2.74
CA THR A 90 6.30 -1.60 -2.45
C THR A 90 5.01 -1.21 -3.18
N THR A 91 4.67 0.08 -3.21
CA THR A 91 3.49 0.57 -3.94
C THR A 91 3.52 0.23 -5.43
N LEU A 92 4.67 0.23 -6.10
CA LEU A 92 4.77 -0.16 -7.50
C LEU A 92 4.34 -1.61 -7.75
N PHE A 93 4.60 -2.51 -6.79
CA PHE A 93 4.18 -3.91 -6.87
C PHE A 93 2.70 -4.12 -6.52
N LEU A 94 2.05 -3.10 -5.93
CA LEU A 94 0.62 -3.11 -5.61
C LEU A 94 -0.23 -2.36 -6.67
N ALA A 95 0.40 -1.64 -7.60
CA ALA A 95 -0.22 -0.62 -8.45
C ALA A 95 -1.05 -1.16 -9.64
#